data_AF-A0A7C1HNR3-F1
#
_entry.id   AF-A0A7C1HNR3-F1
#
_cell.length_a   1.000
_cell.length_b   1.000
_cell.length_c   1.000
_cell.angle_alpha   90.00
_cell.angle_beta   90.00
_cell.angle_gamma   90.00
#
_symmetry.space_group_name_H-M   'P 1'
#
loop_
_entity.id
_entity.type
_entity.pdbx_description
1 polymer ?
#
loop_
_entity_poly.entity_id
_entity_poly.type
_entity_poly.pdbx_seq_one_letter_code
_entity_poly.pdbx_strand_id
1 'polypeptide(L)'
;MNKKPRAKSGRGILWVVALFMGLCTLGLALSVVWINIERMDLAYELKQLQTELERKTDLQAKLEVERMNLLSSARLRSLAEEAGLRQAGPGQIRSMSH
;
A
#
# COMPACT_ATOMS: atom_id res chain seq x y z
N MET A 1 -79.11 -0.06 21.63
CA MET A 1 -78.27 0.96 20.96
C MET A 1 -76.83 0.43 20.91
N ASN A 2 -76.43 -0.20 19.79
CA ASN A 2 -75.18 -0.96 19.70
C ASN A 2 -74.10 -0.13 19.00
N LYS A 3 -73.06 0.31 19.72
CA LYS A 3 -71.93 1.07 19.16
C LYS A 3 -70.77 0.10 18.87
N LYS A 4 -70.58 -0.26 17.59
CA LYS A 4 -69.40 -1.01 17.11
C LYS A 4 -68.12 -0.16 17.27
N PRO A 5 -66.98 -0.77 17.67
CA PRO A 5 -65.74 -0.03 17.86
C PRO A 5 -65.11 0.36 16.51
N ARG A 6 -64.61 1.59 16.41
CA ARG A 6 -63.93 2.14 15.22
C ARG A 6 -62.56 1.49 15.02
N ALA A 7 -62.47 0.51 14.14
CA ALA A 7 -61.22 -0.04 13.61
C ALA A 7 -60.55 0.93 12.62
N LYS A 8 -60.03 2.06 13.11
CA LYS A 8 -59.28 3.06 12.31
C LYS A 8 -57.82 3.29 12.77
N SER A 9 -57.39 2.76 13.92
CA SER A 9 -56.05 3.02 14.47
C SER A 9 -54.92 2.26 13.76
N GLY A 10 -55.14 1.01 13.33
CA GLY A 10 -54.07 0.18 12.75
C GLY A 10 -53.53 0.67 11.40
N ARG A 11 -54.37 1.34 10.59
CA ARG A 11 -53.94 1.85 9.27
C ARG A 11 -52.99 3.05 9.40
N GLY A 12 -53.22 3.94 10.36
CA GLY A 12 -52.33 5.10 10.58
C GLY A 12 -50.93 4.69 11.03
N ILE A 13 -50.86 3.69 11.91
CA ILE A 13 -49.57 3.14 12.40
C ILE A 13 -48.79 2.50 11.25
N LEU A 14 -49.46 1.74 10.38
CA LEU A 14 -48.82 1.15 9.20
C LEU A 14 -48.21 2.20 8.26
N TRP A 15 -48.89 3.33 8.04
CA TRP A 15 -48.35 4.43 7.24
C TRP A 15 -47.12 5.08 7.87
N VAL A 16 -47.12 5.29 9.19
CA VAL A 16 -45.97 5.86 9.90
C VAL A 16 -44.77 4.91 9.84
N VAL A 17 -44.99 3.61 10.04
CA VAL A 17 -43.94 2.60 9.93
C VAL A 17 -43.37 2.53 8.51
N ALA A 18 -44.23 2.54 7.49
CA ALA A 18 -43.78 2.54 6.10
C ALA A 18 -42.94 3.78 5.75
N LEU A 19 -43.34 4.95 6.26
CA LEU A 19 -42.62 6.21 6.03
C LEU A 19 -41.27 6.21 6.74
N PHE A 20 -41.22 5.74 7.99
CA PHE A 20 -39.97 5.59 8.74
C PHE A 20 -39.02 4.61 8.05
N MET A 21 -39.54 3.47 7.59
CA MET A 21 -38.74 2.46 6.88
C MET A 21 -38.21 3.03 5.56
N GLY A 22 -39.01 3.79 4.82
CA GLY A 22 -38.57 4.50 3.62
C GLY A 22 -37.48 5.54 3.89
N LEU A 23 -37.55 6.26 5.02
CA LEU A 23 -36.51 7.21 5.40
C LEU A 23 -35.21 6.49 5.77
N CYS A 24 -35.29 5.38 6.49
CA CYS A 24 -34.13 4.56 6.82
C CYS A 24 -33.46 3.99 5.57
N THR A 25 -34.23 3.47 4.60
CA THR A 25 -33.66 2.93 3.37
C THR A 25 -33.00 4.00 2.53
N LEU A 26 -33.58 5.20 2.45
CA LEU A 26 -32.95 6.35 1.79
C LEU A 26 -31.64 6.76 2.47
N GLY A 27 -31.63 6.82 3.81
CA GLY A 27 -30.43 7.13 4.58
C GLY A 27 -29.33 6.10 4.34
N LEU A 28 -29.66 4.81 4.41
CA LEU A 28 -28.70 3.73 4.15
C LEU A 28 -28.19 3.75 2.71
N ALA A 29 -29.06 3.98 1.73
CA ALA A 29 -28.66 4.08 0.33
C ALA A 29 -27.67 5.22 0.11
N LEU A 30 -27.91 6.39 0.73
CA LEU A 30 -27.00 7.53 0.66
C LEU A 30 -25.66 7.22 1.37
N SER A 31 -25.71 6.61 2.55
CA SER A 31 -24.50 6.21 3.28
C SER A 31 -23.65 5.22 2.48
N VAL A 32 -24.27 4.27 1.78
CA VAL A 32 -23.56 3.31 0.93
C VAL A 32 -22.81 4.02 -0.19
N VAL A 33 -23.42 5.02 -0.84
CA VAL A 33 -22.74 5.80 -1.88
C VAL A 33 -21.55 6.55 -1.29
N TRP A 34 -21.72 7.18 -0.12
CA TRP A 34 -20.65 7.92 0.54
C TRP A 34 -19.47 7.01 0.93
N ILE A 35 -19.74 5.87 1.56
CA ILE A 35 -18.73 4.88 1.92
C ILE A 35 -18.01 4.35 0.68
N ASN A 36 -18.71 4.17 -0.43
CA ASN A 36 -18.08 3.73 -1.67
C ASN A 36 -17.10 4.77 -2.23
N ILE A 37 -17.42 6.06 -2.16
CA ILE A 37 -16.52 7.13 -2.58
C ILE A 37 -15.26 7.13 -1.71
N GLU A 38 -15.42 7.11 -0.39
CA GLU A 38 -14.30 7.07 0.57
C GLU A 38 -13.43 5.83 0.36
N ARG A 39 -14.06 4.67 0.17
CA ARG A 39 -13.36 3.41 -0.10
C ARG A 39 -12.58 3.45 -1.40
N MET A 40 -13.13 4.10 -2.43
CA MET A 40 -12.46 4.25 -3.71
C MET A 40 -11.24 5.18 -3.58
N ASP A 41 -11.37 6.29 -2.85
CA ASP A 41 -10.27 7.21 -2.59
C ASP A 41 -9.11 6.52 -1.86
N LEU A 42 -9.42 5.77 -0.79
CA LEU A 42 -8.43 4.99 -0.06
C LEU A 42 -7.75 3.92 -0.94
N ALA A 43 -8.50 3.28 -1.84
CA ALA A 43 -7.94 2.31 -2.77
C ALA A 43 -6.97 2.96 -3.78
N TYR A 44 -7.26 4.18 -4.22
CA TYR A 44 -6.34 4.94 -5.06
C TYR A 44 -5.07 5.33 -4.31
N GLU A 45 -5.19 5.84 -3.09
CA GLU A 45 -4.05 6.20 -2.26
C GLU A 45 -3.15 4.98 -2.00
N LEU A 46 -3.76 3.85 -1.64
CA LEU A 46 -3.02 2.61 -1.40
C LEU A 46 -2.30 2.11 -2.67
N LYS A 47 -2.94 2.21 -3.84
CA LYS A 47 -2.31 1.87 -5.11
C LYS A 47 -1.14 2.80 -5.45
N GLN A 48 -1.26 4.08 -5.15
CA GLN A 48 -0.19 5.06 -5.35
C GLN A 48 1.00 4.76 -4.43
N LEU A 49 0.74 4.49 -3.15
CA LEU A 49 1.75 4.08 -2.18
C LEU A 49 2.45 2.78 -2.58
N GLN A 50 1.70 1.79 -3.07
CA GLN A 50 2.26 0.54 -3.56
C GLN A 50 3.18 0.76 -4.75
N THR A 51 2.77 1.60 -5.71
CA THR A 51 3.59 1.94 -6.87
C THR A 51 4.88 2.67 -6.45
N GLU A 52 4.78 3.56 -5.45
CA GLU A 52 5.94 4.27 -4.92
C GLU A 52 6.91 3.34 -4.18
N LEU A 53 6.38 2.39 -3.41
CA LEU A 53 7.19 1.34 -2.78
C LEU A 53 7.90 0.49 -3.83
N GLU A 54 7.18 0.02 -4.85
CA GLU A 54 7.73 -0.79 -5.92
C GLU A 54 8.86 -0.07 -6.67
N ARG A 55 8.66 1.23 -6.99
CA ARG A 55 9.72 2.06 -7.61
C ARG A 55 10.97 2.16 -6.74
N LYS A 56 10.80 2.33 -5.42
CA LYS A 56 11.93 2.41 -4.48
C LYS A 56 12.65 1.07 -4.34
N THR A 57 11.92 -0.03 -4.27
CA THR A 57 12.51 -1.36 -4.18
C THR A 57 13.28 -1.72 -5.44
N ASP A 58 12.76 -1.38 -6.62
CA ASP A 58 13.45 -1.59 -7.89
C ASP A 58 14.74 -0.78 -7.98
N LEU A 59 14.69 0.48 -7.57
CA LEU A 59 15.88 1.34 -7.55
C LEU A 59 16.93 0.80 -6.57
N GLN A 60 16.51 0.36 -5.39
CA GLN A 60 17.41 -0.25 -4.41
C GLN A 60 18.05 -1.53 -4.98
N ALA A 61 17.26 -2.42 -5.58
CA ALA A 61 17.78 -3.64 -6.20
C ALA A 61 18.81 -3.34 -7.30
N LYS A 62 18.55 -2.33 -8.13
CA LYS A 62 19.50 -1.90 -9.16
C LYS A 62 20.80 -1.38 -8.55
N LEU A 63 20.71 -0.51 -7.53
CA LEU A 63 21.89 0.01 -6.83
C LEU A 63 22.67 -1.11 -6.13
N GLU A 64 22.00 -2.11 -5.57
CA GLU A 64 22.62 -3.29 -4.97
C GLU A 64 23.44 -4.06 -6.01
N VAL A 65 22.88 -4.29 -7.20
CA VAL A 65 23.58 -4.96 -8.31
C VAL A 65 24.78 -4.15 -8.78
N GLU A 66 24.64 -2.83 -8.95
CA GLU A 66 25.75 -1.95 -9.34
C GLU A 66 26.85 -1.95 -8.28
N ARG A 67 26.48 -1.90 -7.00
CA ARG A 67 27.41 -2.00 -5.87
C ARG A 67 28.15 -3.34 -5.89
N MET A 68 27.44 -4.46 -6.07
CA MET A 68 28.05 -5.78 -6.16
C MET A 68 29.00 -5.89 -7.35
N ASN A 69 28.64 -5.30 -8.49
CA ASN A 69 29.49 -5.27 -9.68
C ASN A 69 30.78 -4.46 -9.44
N LEU A 70 30.68 -3.30 -8.79
CA LEU A 70 31.83 -2.47 -8.41
C LEU A 70 32.74 -3.16 -7.38
N LEU A 71 32.15 -3.87 -6.42
CA LEU A 71 32.86 -4.64 -5.40
C LEU A 71 33.33 -6.01 -5.89
N SER A 72 32.95 -6.43 -7.09
CA SER A 72 33.32 -7.74 -7.61
C SER A 72 34.84 -7.83 -7.76
N SER A 73 35.41 -8.91 -7.25
CA SER A 73 36.85 -9.16 -7.28
C SER A 73 37.41 -9.16 -8.70
N ALA A 74 36.62 -9.58 -9.69
CA ALA A 74 36.98 -9.55 -11.10
C ALA A 74 37.18 -8.12 -11.62
N ARG A 75 36.28 -7.19 -11.29
CA ARG A 75 36.40 -5.78 -11.70
C ARG A 75 37.49 -5.05 -10.92
N LEU A 76 37.66 -5.36 -9.63
CA LEU A 76 38.78 -4.85 -8.84
C LEU A 76 40.13 -5.36 -9.38
N ARG A 77 40.18 -6.60 -9.86
CA ARG A 77 41.37 -7.19 -10.48
C ARG A 77 41.69 -6.58 -11.83
N SER A 78 40.69 -6.33 -12.67
CA SER A 78 40.90 -5.63 -13.94
C SER A 78 41.36 -4.19 -13.71
N LEU A 79 40.79 -3.47 -12.74
CA LEU A 79 41.23 -2.12 -12.38
C LEU A 79 42.67 -2.11 -11.82
N ALA A 80 43.01 -3.12 -11.02
CA ALA A 80 44.37 -3.28 -10.51
C ALA A 80 45.36 -3.52 -11.66
N GLU A 81 45.04 -4.39 -12.62
CA GLU A 81 45.86 -4.63 -13.80
C GLU A 81 46.04 -3.36 -14.65
N GLU A 82 44.97 -2.58 -14.89
CA GLU A 82 45.05 -1.28 -15.59
C GLU A 82 45.91 -0.25 -14.86
N ALA A 83 45.84 -0.21 -13.52
CA ALA A 83 46.68 0.65 -12.70
C ALA A 83 48.12 0.12 -12.50
N GLY A 84 48.48 -1.01 -13.13
CA GLY A 84 49.78 -1.67 -12.98
C GLY A 84 50.01 -2.31 -11.60
N LEU A 85 48.95 -2.38 -10.79
CA LEU A 85 48.93 -3.01 -9.47
C LEU A 85 48.77 -4.52 -9.62
N ARG A 86 49.60 -5.26 -8.89
CA ARG A 86 49.62 -6.73 -8.89
C ARG A 86 49.61 -7.23 -7.45
N GLN A 87 49.17 -8.47 -7.28
CA GLN A 87 49.21 -9.12 -5.97
C GLN A 87 50.66 -9.12 -5.46
N ALA A 88 50.86 -8.61 -4.25
CA ALA A 88 52.18 -8.53 -3.63
C ALA A 88 52.79 -9.93 -3.51
N GLY A 89 54.02 -10.10 -3.99
CA GLY A 89 54.75 -11.36 -3.93
C GLY A 89 55.24 -11.69 -2.50
N PRO A 90 55.65 -12.94 -2.25
CA PRO A 90 56.24 -13.32 -0.97
C PRO A 90 57.43 -12.40 -0.61
N GLY A 91 57.38 -11.75 0.54
CA GLY A 91 58.42 -10.83 1.03
C GLY A 91 58.18 -9.32 0.76
N GLN A 92 57.13 -8.94 0.04
CA GLN A 92 56.79 -7.53 -0.23
C GLN A 92 55.84 -6.89 0.81
N ILE A 93 55.19 -7.69 1.65
CA ILE A 93 54.30 -7.19 2.70
C ILE A 93 55.13 -6.99 3.98
N ARG A 94 55.36 -5.74 4.38
CA ARG A 94 55.92 -5.42 5.70
C ARG A 94 54.80 -5.42 6.75
N SER A 95 54.78 -6.41 7.64
CA SER A 95 53.98 -6.35 8.86
C SER A 95 54.70 -5.48 9.89
N MET A 96 54.10 -4.36 10.29
CA MET A 96 54.58 -3.62 11.45
C MET A 96 54.02 -4.30 12.70
N SER A 97 54.78 -5.23 13.26
CA SER A 97 54.51 -5.75 14.61
C SER A 97 54.87 -4.64 15.60
N HIS A 98 53.85 -4.10 16.27
CA HIS A 98 54.03 -3.32 17.50
C HIS A 98 53.91 -4.24 18.71
#